data_AF-A0A5B0LQN9-F1
#
_entry.id   AF-A0A5B0LQN9-F1
#
_cell.length_a   1.000
_cell.length_b   1.000
_cell.length_c   1.000
_cell.angle_alpha   90.00
_cell.angle_beta   90.00
_cell.angle_gamma   90.00
#
_symmetry.space_group_name_H-M   'P 1'
#
loop_
_entity.id
_entity.type
_entity.pdbx_description
1 polymer ?
#
loop_
_entity_poly.entity_id
_entity_poly.type
_entity_poly.pdbx_seq_one_letter_code
_entity_poly.pdbx_strand_id
1 'polypeptide(L)'
;MKRLCFKKNMLFIEHPNPTVQEILNEKFQEMKSAQPSESIFLNHETSAQFLFNFNRVFFIKKDYDGRKKNHNANQELLLKSFDEFLKNTDLWLILWERNSNMNFDEELKDKPNWSGNTNKVLVLFLFYVQMIHMIIVPHEYHKSENTTILVLFRNAMESFKESTNYFPKQNESSWLKMYPALIWKSLEHWILRSARNEIREIAIGERKNVHPNFKVFFNAVFRASHKNLNVQLMNGLKYN
;
A
#
# COMPACT_ATOMS: atom_id res chain seq x y z
N MET A 1 -20.67 -4.51 -7.72
CA MET A 1 -19.25 -4.87 -7.90
C MET A 1 -18.65 -5.24 -6.54
N LYS A 2 -17.83 -6.30 -6.42
CA LYS A 2 -17.27 -6.70 -5.12
C LYS A 2 -16.27 -5.64 -4.64
N ARG A 3 -16.41 -5.16 -3.39
CA ARG A 3 -15.46 -4.25 -2.72
C ARG A 3 -14.07 -4.89 -2.75
N LEU A 4 -13.03 -4.10 -3.04
CA LEU A 4 -11.64 -4.54 -2.91
C LEU A 4 -11.44 -5.13 -1.51
N CYS A 5 -10.77 -6.26 -1.37
CA CYS A 5 -10.47 -6.84 -0.06
C CYS A 5 -9.10 -7.50 -0.07
N PHE A 6 -8.37 -7.39 1.05
CA PHE A 6 -7.08 -8.03 1.23
C PHE A 6 -7.31 -9.32 2.02
N LYS A 7 -7.69 -10.40 1.34
CA LYS A 7 -7.91 -11.70 2.00
C LYS A 7 -6.63 -12.49 2.13
N LYS A 8 -6.52 -13.31 3.17
CA LYS A 8 -5.35 -14.17 3.41
C LYS A 8 -4.98 -15.05 2.22
N ASN A 9 -5.98 -15.65 1.57
CA ASN A 9 -5.79 -16.53 0.41
C ASN A 9 -5.38 -15.78 -0.88
N MET A 10 -5.43 -14.46 -0.88
CA MET A 10 -4.98 -13.62 -1.99
C MET A 10 -3.55 -13.11 -1.79
N LEU A 11 -2.98 -13.26 -0.59
CA LEU A 11 -1.65 -12.80 -0.25
C LEU A 11 -0.66 -13.96 -0.42
N PHE A 12 0.19 -13.83 -1.44
CA PHE A 12 1.33 -14.73 -1.62
C PHE A 12 2.57 -13.90 -1.93
N ILE A 13 3.56 -13.92 -1.04
CA ILE A 13 4.81 -13.19 -1.26
C ILE A 13 5.82 -14.06 -1.98
N GLU A 14 6.29 -13.61 -3.15
CA GLU A 14 7.44 -14.19 -3.83
C GLU A 14 8.73 -13.63 -3.19
N HIS A 15 9.63 -14.49 -2.71
CA HIS A 15 10.92 -14.07 -2.16
C HIS A 15 12.06 -15.00 -2.62
N PRO A 16 13.25 -14.48 -2.96
CA PRO A 16 14.36 -15.31 -3.48
C PRO A 16 14.90 -16.35 -2.49
N ASN A 17 14.67 -16.14 -1.20
CA ASN A 17 14.95 -17.11 -0.15
C ASN A 17 13.64 -17.89 0.16
N PRO A 18 13.57 -19.20 -0.12
CA PRO A 18 12.39 -20.04 0.11
C PRO A 18 11.93 -20.10 1.56
N THR A 19 12.86 -20.17 2.52
CA THR A 19 12.54 -20.17 3.95
C THR A 19 11.89 -18.86 4.38
N VAL A 20 12.39 -17.73 3.91
CA VAL A 20 11.77 -16.41 4.16
C VAL A 20 10.39 -16.35 3.50
N GLN A 21 10.25 -16.87 2.28
CA GLN A 21 8.95 -16.93 1.59
C GLN A 21 7.92 -17.74 2.40
N GLU A 22 8.27 -18.94 2.82
CA GLU A 22 7.42 -19.85 3.60
C GLU A 22 6.94 -19.17 4.89
N ILE A 23 7.87 -18.68 5.72
CA ILE A 23 7.53 -18.05 7.01
C ILE A 23 6.68 -16.79 6.81
N LEU A 24 6.95 -15.97 5.78
CA LEU A 24 6.12 -14.79 5.54
C LEU A 24 4.69 -15.16 5.11
N ASN A 25 4.53 -16.20 4.30
CA ASN A 25 3.21 -16.68 3.89
C ASN A 25 2.44 -17.27 5.08
N GLU A 26 3.10 -18.04 5.96
CA GLU A 26 2.51 -18.51 7.22
C GLU A 26 2.04 -17.33 8.08
N LYS A 27 2.86 -16.29 8.24
CA LYS A 27 2.49 -15.08 8.99
C LYS A 27 1.26 -14.37 8.43
N PHE A 28 1.07 -14.36 7.11
CA PHE A 28 -0.17 -13.84 6.54
C PHE A 28 -1.38 -14.71 6.90
N GLN A 29 -1.22 -16.04 6.96
CA GLN A 29 -2.28 -16.94 7.40
C GLN A 29 -2.61 -16.81 8.89
N GLU A 30 -1.64 -16.45 9.72
CA GLU A 30 -1.81 -16.19 11.16
C GLU A 30 -2.53 -14.88 11.49
N MET A 31 -2.61 -13.92 10.55
CA MET A 31 -3.24 -12.63 10.81
C MET A 31 -4.70 -12.78 11.27
N LYS A 32 -5.23 -11.86 12.06
CA LYS A 32 -6.68 -11.84 12.32
C LYS A 32 -7.42 -11.52 11.02
N SER A 33 -8.60 -12.11 10.85
CA SER A 33 -9.50 -11.82 9.74
C SER A 33 -10.76 -11.12 10.26
N ALA A 34 -11.15 -10.03 9.62
CA ALA A 34 -12.41 -9.34 9.89
C ALA A 34 -13.59 -10.14 9.30
N GLN A 35 -14.49 -10.59 10.16
CA GLN A 35 -15.72 -11.27 9.74
C GLN A 35 -16.76 -10.23 9.27
N PRO A 36 -17.58 -10.54 8.24
CA PRO A 36 -17.63 -11.78 7.44
C PRO A 36 -16.70 -11.75 6.20
N SER A 37 -15.96 -10.66 5.99
CA SER A 37 -15.19 -10.44 4.74
C SER A 37 -13.97 -11.35 4.58
N GLU A 38 -13.48 -11.93 5.67
CA GLU A 38 -12.21 -12.66 5.79
C GLU A 38 -10.96 -11.81 5.48
N SER A 39 -11.11 -10.50 5.35
CA SER A 39 -10.01 -9.58 5.08
C SER A 39 -9.03 -9.54 6.24
N ILE A 40 -7.73 -9.49 5.96
CA ILE A 40 -6.71 -9.34 6.98
C ILE A 40 -6.90 -8.04 7.76
N PHE A 41 -6.65 -8.11 9.05
CA PHE A 41 -6.87 -7.01 9.97
C PHE A 41 -5.69 -6.84 10.94
N LEU A 42 -5.18 -5.62 11.05
CA LEU A 42 -4.23 -5.20 12.07
C LEU A 42 -4.96 -4.45 13.18
N ASN A 43 -5.12 -5.12 14.32
CA ASN A 43 -5.65 -4.48 15.51
C ASN A 43 -4.59 -3.59 16.17
N HIS A 44 -5.02 -2.50 16.81
CA HIS A 44 -4.13 -1.55 17.48
C HIS A 44 -3.25 -2.21 18.55
N GLU A 45 -3.86 -3.02 19.43
CA GLU A 45 -3.22 -3.62 20.63
C GLU A 45 -2.03 -4.53 20.31
N THR A 46 -2.10 -5.33 19.26
CA THR A 46 -1.08 -6.34 18.91
C THR A 46 -0.27 -5.96 17.67
N SER A 47 -0.61 -4.87 16.99
CA SER A 47 0.04 -4.46 15.73
C SER A 47 1.55 -4.26 15.89
N ALA A 48 2.00 -3.57 16.93
CA ALA A 48 3.42 -3.27 17.13
C ALA A 48 4.27 -4.56 17.21
N GLN A 49 3.84 -5.52 18.03
CA GLN A 49 4.53 -6.80 18.19
C GLN A 49 4.47 -7.63 16.90
N PHE A 50 3.32 -7.66 16.23
CA PHE A 50 3.17 -8.38 14.97
C PHE A 50 4.09 -7.80 13.89
N LEU A 51 4.08 -6.48 13.68
CA LEU A 51 4.93 -5.79 12.71
C LEU A 51 6.42 -6.01 12.99
N PHE A 52 6.82 -6.01 14.27
CA PHE A 52 8.18 -6.33 14.68
C PHE A 52 8.57 -7.77 14.31
N ASN A 53 7.74 -8.74 14.69
CA ASN A 53 7.98 -10.15 14.39
C ASN A 53 7.95 -10.44 12.88
N PHE A 54 7.12 -9.74 12.13
CA PHE A 54 7.06 -9.82 10.67
C PHE A 54 8.36 -9.32 10.03
N ASN A 55 8.85 -8.13 10.44
CA ASN A 55 10.09 -7.59 9.90
C ASN A 55 11.30 -8.48 10.23
N ARG A 56 11.32 -9.14 11.41
CA ARG A 56 12.39 -10.08 11.79
C ARG A 56 12.63 -11.21 10.79
N VAL A 57 11.61 -11.64 10.05
CA VAL A 57 11.73 -12.72 9.06
C VAL A 57 12.73 -12.36 7.96
N PHE A 58 12.78 -11.09 7.54
CA PHE A 58 13.75 -10.63 6.54
C PHE A 58 15.20 -10.62 7.05
N PHE A 59 15.43 -10.84 8.35
CA PHE A 59 16.75 -10.91 8.97
C PHE A 59 17.23 -12.34 9.25
N ILE A 60 16.48 -13.39 8.87
CA ILE A 60 16.80 -14.82 9.08
C ILE A 60 18.12 -15.29 8.39
N LYS A 61 18.95 -14.37 7.87
CA LYS A 61 20.22 -14.70 7.22
C LYS A 61 21.13 -15.58 8.10
N LYS A 62 21.46 -16.80 7.65
CA LYS A 62 22.86 -17.31 7.63
C LYS A 62 23.19 -18.62 6.91
N ASP A 63 22.27 -19.53 6.55
CA ASP A 63 22.72 -20.91 6.22
C ASP A 63 22.87 -21.30 4.73
N TYR A 64 22.64 -20.42 3.76
CA TYR A 64 22.67 -20.85 2.34
C TYR A 64 23.79 -20.30 1.45
N ASP A 65 24.54 -19.23 1.79
CA ASP A 65 25.71 -18.86 0.96
C ASP A 65 26.67 -17.76 1.47
N GLY A 66 26.65 -17.34 2.75
CA GLY A 66 27.58 -16.30 3.23
C GLY A 66 27.48 -14.90 2.59
N ARG A 67 26.60 -14.68 1.59
CA ARG A 67 26.53 -13.40 0.87
C ARG A 67 25.86 -12.30 1.71
N LYS A 68 26.44 -11.10 1.65
CA LYS A 68 25.97 -9.89 2.34
C LYS A 68 24.51 -9.58 2.04
N LYS A 69 23.88 -8.77 2.92
CA LYS A 69 22.46 -8.40 2.82
C LYS A 69 22.23 -7.83 1.42
N ASN A 70 21.50 -8.54 0.56
CA ASN A 70 21.02 -7.97 -0.69
C ASN A 70 19.80 -7.09 -0.36
N HIS A 71 20.05 -5.98 0.34
CA HIS A 71 19.06 -4.93 0.56
C HIS A 71 18.50 -4.43 -0.78
N ASN A 72 19.32 -4.53 -1.84
CA ASN A 72 18.97 -4.28 -3.23
C ASN A 72 17.91 -5.24 -3.76
N ALA A 73 17.94 -6.54 -3.41
CA ALA A 73 16.99 -7.52 -3.99
C ALA A 73 15.54 -7.26 -3.57
N ASN A 74 15.29 -6.92 -2.29
CA ASN A 74 13.92 -6.59 -1.85
C ASN A 74 13.42 -5.28 -2.43
N GLN A 75 14.31 -4.32 -2.63
CA GLN A 75 13.98 -3.07 -3.31
C GLN A 75 13.69 -3.31 -4.79
N GLU A 76 14.51 -4.09 -5.49
CA GLU A 76 14.30 -4.48 -6.89
C GLU A 76 12.97 -5.21 -7.09
N LEU A 77 12.62 -6.15 -6.19
CA LEU A 77 11.33 -6.83 -6.23
C LEU A 77 10.15 -5.89 -6.00
N LEU A 78 10.29 -4.91 -5.12
CA LEU A 78 9.27 -3.88 -4.93
C LEU A 78 9.13 -3.01 -6.18
N LEU A 79 10.24 -2.57 -6.77
CA LEU A 79 10.23 -1.77 -8.00
C LEU A 79 9.61 -2.54 -9.18
N LYS A 80 9.91 -3.83 -9.31
CA LYS A 80 9.26 -4.70 -10.30
C LYS A 80 7.75 -4.78 -10.06
N SER A 81 7.32 -4.92 -8.81
CA SER A 81 5.90 -4.95 -8.45
C SER A 81 5.20 -3.61 -8.75
N PHE A 82 5.89 -2.48 -8.56
CA PHE A 82 5.38 -1.17 -8.98
C PHE A 82 5.18 -1.08 -10.49
N ASP A 83 6.16 -1.51 -11.28
CA ASP A 83 6.04 -1.54 -12.74
C ASP A 83 4.87 -2.42 -13.20
N GLU A 84 4.72 -3.61 -12.63
CA GLU A 84 3.60 -4.52 -12.93
C GLU A 84 2.23 -3.93 -12.55
N PHE A 85 2.14 -3.27 -11.39
CA PHE A 85 0.92 -2.59 -10.96
C PHE A 85 0.56 -1.44 -11.91
N LEU A 86 1.53 -0.59 -12.26
CA LEU A 86 1.31 0.60 -13.07
C LEU A 86 0.88 0.30 -14.52
N LYS A 87 1.13 -0.91 -15.02
CA LYS A 87 0.57 -1.38 -16.32
C LYS A 87 -0.95 -1.43 -16.34
N ASN A 88 -1.60 -1.45 -15.18
CA ASN A 88 -3.05 -1.51 -15.03
C ASN A 88 -3.65 -0.22 -14.44
N THR A 89 -2.93 0.91 -14.54
CA THR A 89 -3.33 2.19 -13.94
C THR A 89 -4.76 2.59 -14.31
N ASP A 90 -5.11 2.52 -15.59
CA ASP A 90 -6.43 2.97 -16.06
C ASP A 90 -7.57 2.13 -15.46
N LEU A 91 -7.36 0.82 -15.30
CA LEU A 91 -8.35 -0.07 -14.68
C LEU A 91 -8.56 0.25 -13.20
N TRP A 92 -7.49 0.64 -12.50
CA TRP A 92 -7.56 1.08 -11.11
C TRP A 92 -8.30 2.40 -10.96
N LEU A 93 -8.05 3.37 -11.85
CA LEU A 93 -8.78 4.62 -11.88
C LEU A 93 -10.28 4.37 -12.10
N ILE A 94 -10.65 3.62 -13.14
CA ILE A 94 -12.05 3.25 -13.42
C ILE A 94 -12.73 2.58 -12.21
N LEU A 95 -12.04 1.65 -11.54
CA LEU A 95 -12.54 1.01 -10.33
C LEU A 95 -12.85 2.05 -9.24
N TRP A 96 -11.91 2.96 -8.99
CA TRP A 96 -12.05 3.95 -7.94
C TRP A 96 -13.13 4.97 -8.27
N GLU A 97 -13.24 5.43 -9.51
CA GLU A 97 -14.34 6.29 -9.96
C GLU A 97 -15.69 5.64 -9.72
N ARG A 98 -15.86 4.38 -10.13
CA ARG A 98 -17.10 3.62 -9.88
C ARG A 98 -17.42 3.46 -8.40
N ASN A 99 -16.42 3.25 -7.55
CA ASN A 99 -16.62 3.02 -6.12
C ASN A 99 -16.79 4.31 -5.29
N SER A 100 -16.26 5.42 -5.77
CA SER A 100 -16.26 6.70 -5.03
C SER A 100 -17.19 7.75 -5.64
N ASN A 101 -17.68 7.52 -6.86
CA ASN A 101 -18.35 8.52 -7.69
C ASN A 101 -17.48 9.79 -7.89
N MET A 102 -16.16 9.64 -7.78
CA MET A 102 -15.18 10.68 -8.07
C MET A 102 -14.89 10.69 -9.57
N ASN A 103 -14.66 11.86 -10.15
CA ASN A 103 -14.09 12.01 -11.48
C ASN A 103 -12.62 12.39 -11.30
N PHE A 104 -11.68 11.46 -11.52
CA PHE A 104 -10.26 11.76 -11.29
C PHE A 104 -9.74 12.77 -12.30
N ASP A 105 -10.23 12.76 -13.53
CA ASP A 105 -9.84 13.74 -14.53
C ASP A 105 -10.20 15.15 -14.08
N GLU A 106 -11.43 15.39 -13.59
CA GLU A 106 -11.84 16.69 -13.05
C GLU A 106 -11.07 17.07 -11.80
N GLU A 107 -10.89 16.15 -10.86
CA GLU A 107 -10.16 16.42 -9.63
C GLU A 107 -8.68 16.71 -9.90
N LEU A 108 -8.14 16.26 -11.04
CA LEU A 108 -6.78 16.53 -11.55
C LEU A 108 -6.69 17.71 -12.53
N LYS A 109 -7.80 18.20 -13.13
CA LYS A 109 -7.81 19.28 -14.14
C LYS A 109 -7.28 20.61 -13.61
N ASP A 110 -7.58 20.96 -12.35
CA ASP A 110 -7.15 22.22 -11.73
C ASP A 110 -5.73 22.13 -11.11
N LYS A 111 -4.96 21.08 -11.43
CA LYS A 111 -3.65 20.84 -10.82
C LYS A 111 -2.51 21.23 -11.76
N PRO A 112 -1.36 21.69 -11.22
CA PRO A 112 -0.19 22.05 -12.01
C PRO A 112 0.23 20.90 -12.93
N ASN A 113 0.87 21.20 -14.06
CA ASN A 113 1.42 20.26 -15.06
C ASN A 113 2.28 19.14 -14.42
N TRP A 114 1.64 18.17 -13.79
CA TRP A 114 2.28 17.03 -13.16
C TRP A 114 2.84 16.15 -14.25
N SER A 115 4.12 15.79 -14.12
CA SER A 115 4.71 14.82 -15.03
C SER A 115 3.96 13.49 -14.95
N GLY A 116 4.06 12.69 -16.02
CA GLY A 116 3.58 11.31 -15.99
C GLY A 116 4.16 10.49 -14.83
N ASN A 117 5.37 10.81 -14.35
CA ASN A 117 5.96 10.16 -13.18
C ASN A 117 5.27 10.56 -11.87
N THR A 118 4.91 11.84 -11.71
CA THR A 118 4.13 12.31 -10.56
C THR A 118 2.78 11.61 -10.50
N ASN A 119 2.11 11.44 -11.64
CA ASN A 119 0.84 10.72 -11.73
C ASN A 119 1.01 9.24 -11.36
N LYS A 120 2.07 8.56 -11.81
CA LYS A 120 2.37 7.18 -11.39
C LYS A 120 2.56 7.05 -9.88
N VAL A 121 3.28 8.00 -9.27
CA VAL A 121 3.46 8.02 -7.81
C VAL A 121 2.14 8.26 -7.09
N LEU A 122 1.26 9.13 -7.62
CA LEU A 122 -0.09 9.35 -7.07
C LEU A 122 -0.90 8.05 -7.04
N VAL A 123 -0.95 7.31 -8.13
CA VAL A 123 -1.76 6.08 -8.23
C VAL A 123 -1.25 5.04 -7.23
N LEU A 124 0.07 4.85 -7.13
CA LEU A 124 0.66 3.98 -6.11
C LEU A 124 0.32 4.48 -4.69
N PHE A 125 0.45 5.78 -4.44
CA PHE A 125 0.10 6.37 -3.16
C PHE A 125 -1.37 6.12 -2.77
N LEU A 126 -2.32 6.34 -3.67
CA LEU A 126 -3.75 6.10 -3.44
C LEU A 126 -4.04 4.62 -3.15
N PHE A 127 -3.37 3.71 -3.85
CA PHE A 127 -3.47 2.28 -3.55
C PHE A 127 -2.98 1.98 -2.12
N TYR A 128 -1.85 2.54 -1.71
CA TYR A 128 -1.36 2.37 -0.34
C TYR A 128 -2.30 2.96 0.71
N VAL A 129 -2.89 4.13 0.45
CA VAL A 129 -3.89 4.75 1.33
C VAL A 129 -5.09 3.82 1.52
N GLN A 130 -5.65 3.30 0.43
CA GLN A 130 -6.77 2.36 0.50
C GLN A 130 -6.36 1.08 1.24
N MET A 131 -5.20 0.50 0.92
CA MET A 131 -4.68 -0.70 1.57
C MET A 131 -4.51 -0.51 3.09
N ILE A 132 -3.88 0.58 3.52
CA ILE A 132 -3.67 0.92 4.94
C ILE A 132 -5.00 1.08 5.65
N HIS A 133 -5.91 1.88 5.06
CA HIS A 133 -7.22 2.12 5.64
C HIS A 133 -7.99 0.81 5.86
N MET A 134 -8.01 -0.06 4.85
CA MET A 134 -8.75 -1.32 4.90
C MET A 134 -8.18 -2.36 5.86
N ILE A 135 -6.87 -2.35 6.09
CA ILE A 135 -6.22 -3.32 6.98
C ILE A 135 -6.27 -2.86 8.45
N ILE A 136 -6.25 -1.55 8.72
CA ILE A 136 -6.21 -1.01 10.08
C ILE A 136 -7.60 -0.64 10.63
N VAL A 137 -8.54 -0.23 9.80
CA VAL A 137 -9.88 0.17 10.24
C VAL A 137 -10.84 -1.00 10.00
N PRO A 138 -11.28 -1.74 11.03
CA PRO A 138 -12.11 -2.92 10.84
C PRO A 138 -13.52 -2.54 10.40
N HIS A 139 -14.15 -3.44 9.65
CA HIS A 139 -15.41 -3.20 8.95
C HIS A 139 -16.59 -2.85 9.88
N GLU A 140 -16.50 -3.18 11.16
CA GLU A 140 -17.55 -2.95 12.15
C GLU A 140 -17.78 -1.45 12.45
N TYR A 141 -16.79 -0.59 12.16
CA TYR A 141 -16.92 0.87 12.23
C TYR A 141 -17.54 1.49 10.97
N HIS A 142 -17.78 0.71 9.90
CA HIS A 142 -18.38 1.20 8.65
C HIS A 142 -19.92 1.15 8.63
N LYS A 143 -20.59 0.96 9.77
CA LYS A 143 -22.06 0.79 9.84
C LYS A 143 -22.87 2.01 9.37
N SER A 144 -22.27 3.18 9.15
CA SER A 144 -22.98 4.39 8.72
C SER A 144 -22.45 5.06 7.44
N GLU A 145 -21.42 4.55 6.78
CA GLU A 145 -20.73 5.34 5.77
C GLU A 145 -20.93 4.77 4.37
N ASN A 146 -21.80 5.41 3.57
CA ASN A 146 -21.53 5.71 2.16
C ASN A 146 -20.61 6.95 2.00
N THR A 147 -20.14 7.49 3.13
CA THR A 147 -19.20 8.59 3.29
C THR A 147 -17.71 8.16 3.15
N THR A 148 -17.45 6.96 2.58
CA THR A 148 -16.40 6.00 3.03
C THR A 148 -15.11 5.96 2.24
N ILE A 149 -15.10 6.28 0.94
CA ILE A 149 -13.87 6.19 0.11
C ILE A 149 -13.59 7.48 -0.67
N LEU A 150 -14.63 8.21 -1.06
CA LEU A 150 -14.50 9.54 -1.66
C LEU A 150 -13.79 10.52 -0.73
N VAL A 151 -14.24 10.61 0.53
CA VAL A 151 -13.63 11.49 1.54
C VAL A 151 -12.18 11.07 1.80
N LEU A 152 -11.92 9.76 1.87
CA LEU A 152 -10.56 9.23 2.03
C LEU A 152 -9.65 9.69 0.89
N PHE A 153 -10.08 9.54 -0.36
CA PHE A 153 -9.30 9.91 -1.53
C PHE A 153 -9.13 11.42 -1.69
N ARG A 154 -10.15 12.24 -1.42
CA ARG A 154 -9.99 13.70 -1.43
C ARG A 154 -8.95 14.17 -0.42
N ASN A 155 -9.04 13.70 0.83
CA ASN A 155 -8.07 14.04 1.88
C ASN A 155 -6.66 13.55 1.53
N ALA A 156 -6.55 12.35 0.96
CA ALA A 156 -5.28 11.79 0.51
C ALA A 156 -4.69 12.60 -0.66
N MET A 157 -5.50 13.00 -1.63
CA MET A 157 -5.07 13.78 -2.79
C MET A 157 -4.61 15.18 -2.40
N GLU A 158 -5.27 15.82 -1.44
CA GLU A 158 -4.82 17.10 -0.87
C GLU A 158 -3.46 16.95 -0.19
N SER A 159 -3.32 15.94 0.67
CA SER A 159 -2.04 15.61 1.33
C SER A 159 -0.93 15.32 0.30
N PHE A 160 -1.26 14.59 -0.77
CA PHE A 160 -0.32 14.29 -1.84
C PHE A 160 0.17 15.56 -2.52
N LYS A 161 -0.75 16.47 -2.91
CA LYS A 161 -0.42 17.75 -3.56
C LYS A 161 0.64 18.50 -2.76
N GLU A 162 0.41 18.69 -1.46
CA GLU A 162 1.35 19.41 -0.61
C GLU A 162 2.70 18.70 -0.50
N SER A 163 2.69 17.36 -0.44
CA SER A 163 3.92 16.56 -0.38
C SER A 163 4.76 16.65 -1.67
N THR A 164 4.13 16.96 -2.82
CA THR A 164 4.84 17.11 -4.10
C THR A 164 5.82 18.29 -4.10
N ASN A 165 5.63 19.28 -3.22
CA ASN A 165 6.59 20.38 -3.03
C ASN A 165 7.98 19.89 -2.62
N TYR A 166 8.09 18.67 -2.10
CA TYR A 166 9.35 18.06 -1.71
C TYR A 166 9.91 17.07 -2.75
N PHE A 167 9.30 16.97 -3.93
CA PHE A 167 9.76 16.07 -4.97
C PHE A 167 10.98 16.67 -5.69
N PRO A 168 11.94 15.84 -6.12
CA PRO A 168 13.08 16.31 -6.91
C PRO A 168 12.58 16.93 -8.22
N LYS A 169 13.33 17.90 -8.74
CA LYS A 169 13.07 18.46 -10.08
C LYS A 169 13.24 17.37 -11.13
N GLN A 170 12.40 17.39 -12.17
CA GLN A 170 12.09 16.25 -13.06
C GLN A 170 13.25 15.66 -13.90
N ASN A 171 14.47 16.19 -13.82
CA ASN A 171 15.59 15.83 -14.71
C ASN A 171 16.42 14.61 -14.28
N GLU A 172 15.97 13.81 -13.31
CA GLU A 172 16.72 12.63 -12.88
C GLU A 172 16.28 11.36 -13.60
N SER A 173 17.22 10.74 -14.33
CA SER A 173 17.11 9.46 -15.04
C SER A 173 16.83 8.24 -14.13
N SER A 174 16.48 8.44 -12.84
CA SER A 174 16.24 7.37 -11.87
C SER A 174 14.93 7.49 -11.08
N TRP A 175 13.94 8.25 -11.56
CA TRP A 175 12.65 8.44 -10.87
C TRP A 175 12.03 7.15 -10.32
N LEU A 176 12.07 6.03 -11.07
CA LEU A 176 11.55 4.75 -10.60
C LEU A 176 12.21 4.29 -9.29
N LYS A 177 13.54 4.47 -9.15
CA LYS A 177 14.26 4.11 -7.91
C LYS A 177 13.84 4.98 -6.72
N MET A 178 13.31 6.18 -7.00
CA MET A 178 12.81 7.11 -6.00
C MET A 178 11.36 6.85 -5.59
N TYR A 179 10.58 6.11 -6.39
CA TYR A 179 9.14 5.87 -6.12
C TYR A 179 8.90 5.40 -4.67
N PRO A 180 9.60 4.38 -4.13
CA PRO A 180 9.36 3.96 -2.75
C PRO A 180 9.53 5.10 -1.74
N ALA A 181 10.58 5.92 -1.88
CA ALA A 181 10.84 7.03 -0.99
C ALA A 181 9.76 8.12 -1.11
N LEU A 182 9.35 8.47 -2.33
CA LEU A 182 8.33 9.48 -2.59
C LEU A 182 6.95 9.04 -2.08
N ILE A 183 6.58 7.77 -2.30
CA ILE A 183 5.32 7.20 -1.78
C ILE A 183 5.32 7.27 -0.26
N TRP A 184 6.36 6.77 0.41
CA TRP A 184 6.41 6.76 1.87
C TRP A 184 6.50 8.15 2.49
N LYS A 185 7.12 9.11 1.82
CA LYS A 185 7.10 10.52 2.25
C LYS A 185 5.70 11.13 2.14
N SER A 186 4.99 10.84 1.04
CA SER A 186 3.61 11.27 0.85
C SER A 186 2.66 10.62 1.85
N LEU A 187 2.84 9.32 2.14
CA LEU A 187 2.09 8.58 3.15
C LEU A 187 2.36 9.11 4.56
N GLU A 188 3.61 9.42 4.90
CA GLU A 188 3.94 10.01 6.21
C GLU A 188 3.23 11.36 6.41
N HIS A 189 3.22 12.20 5.39
CA HIS A 189 2.48 13.47 5.40
C HIS A 189 0.97 13.26 5.57
N TRP A 190 0.39 12.34 4.79
CA TRP A 190 -1.02 11.99 4.90
C TRP A 190 -1.38 11.43 6.28
N ILE A 191 -0.59 10.50 6.83
CA ILE A 191 -0.84 9.89 8.15
C ILE A 191 -0.81 10.94 9.26
N LEU A 192 0.19 11.83 9.25
CA LEU A 192 0.33 12.90 10.24
C LEU A 192 -0.85 13.89 10.23
N ARG A 193 -1.39 14.18 9.04
CA ARG A 193 -2.51 15.11 8.87
C ARG A 193 -3.89 14.45 8.91
N SER A 194 -3.96 13.14 8.78
CA SER A 194 -5.23 12.43 8.81
C SER A 194 -5.86 12.52 10.20
N ALA A 195 -7.19 12.70 10.26
CA ALA A 195 -7.95 12.60 11.50
C ALA A 195 -8.10 11.14 12.02
N ARG A 196 -7.30 10.20 11.51
CA ARG A 196 -7.35 8.76 11.82
C ARG A 196 -6.29 8.43 12.85
N ASN A 197 -6.62 8.66 14.12
CA ASN A 197 -5.69 8.45 15.24
C ASN A 197 -5.17 7.02 15.30
N GLU A 198 -6.00 6.04 14.95
CA GLU A 198 -5.65 4.61 14.99
C GLU A 198 -4.51 4.29 14.00
N ILE A 199 -4.60 4.85 12.79
CA ILE A 199 -3.54 4.69 11.78
C ILE A 199 -2.26 5.38 12.26
N ARG A 200 -2.38 6.60 12.80
CA ARG A 200 -1.24 7.37 13.30
C ARG A 200 -0.52 6.65 14.44
N GLU A 201 -1.26 6.10 15.40
CA GLU A 201 -0.72 5.37 16.54
C GLU A 201 0.04 4.11 16.11
N ILE A 202 -0.52 3.30 15.19
CA ILE A 202 0.16 2.10 14.68
C ILE A 202 1.39 2.46 13.82
N ALA A 203 1.25 3.47 12.95
CA ALA A 203 2.27 3.80 11.98
C ALA A 203 3.44 4.59 12.57
N ILE A 204 3.17 5.49 13.51
CA ILE A 204 4.13 6.47 14.03
C ILE A 204 4.36 6.24 15.53
N GLY A 205 3.30 6.01 16.31
CA GLY A 205 3.36 5.96 17.77
C GLY A 205 3.90 7.27 18.35
N GLU A 206 4.88 7.17 19.25
CA GLU A 206 5.56 8.33 19.85
C GLU A 206 6.65 8.96 18.96
N ARG A 207 6.85 8.43 17.74
CA ARG A 207 7.91 8.90 16.83
C ARG A 207 7.46 10.15 16.07
N LYS A 208 8.41 10.77 15.35
CA LYS A 208 8.10 11.84 14.39
C LYS A 208 7.81 11.34 12.98
N ASN A 209 8.24 10.11 12.67
CA ASN A 209 8.23 9.53 11.33
C ASN A 209 7.63 8.11 11.36
N VAL A 210 7.17 7.63 10.22
CA VAL A 210 6.59 6.28 10.07
C VAL A 210 7.61 5.20 10.41
N HIS A 211 7.21 4.26 11.26
CA HIS A 211 8.03 3.16 11.74
C HIS A 211 8.51 2.26 10.59
N PRO A 212 9.80 1.86 10.53
CA PRO A 212 10.31 0.99 9.46
C PRO A 212 9.54 -0.34 9.31
N ASN A 213 9.19 -0.99 10.42
CA ASN A 213 8.38 -2.23 10.40
C ASN A 213 7.01 -2.04 9.71
N PHE A 214 6.38 -0.87 9.91
CA PHE A 214 5.13 -0.54 9.22
C PHE A 214 5.36 -0.47 7.70
N LYS A 215 6.43 0.21 7.28
CA LYS A 215 6.80 0.30 5.86
C LYS A 215 7.05 -1.07 5.24
N VAL A 216 7.83 -1.91 5.92
CA VAL A 216 8.16 -3.27 5.47
C VAL A 216 6.91 -4.12 5.31
N PHE A 217 6.01 -4.10 6.29
CA PHE A 217 4.77 -4.89 6.23
C PHE A 217 3.88 -4.48 5.06
N PHE A 218 3.56 -3.19 4.91
CA PHE A 218 2.68 -2.76 3.82
C PHE A 218 3.32 -2.91 2.43
N ASN A 219 4.64 -2.78 2.31
CA ASN A 219 5.34 -3.16 1.07
C ASN A 219 5.21 -4.65 0.77
N ALA A 220 5.24 -5.51 1.80
CA ALA A 220 5.05 -6.95 1.63
C ALA A 220 3.61 -7.28 1.21
N VAL A 221 2.60 -6.65 1.83
CA VAL A 221 1.19 -6.81 1.43
C VAL A 221 0.98 -6.34 -0.01
N PHE A 222 1.52 -5.19 -0.40
CA PHE A 222 1.47 -4.70 -1.77
C PHE A 222 2.04 -5.74 -2.75
N ARG A 223 3.28 -6.19 -2.50
CA ARG A 223 3.94 -7.21 -3.32
C ARG A 223 3.13 -8.50 -3.41
N ALA A 224 2.53 -8.92 -2.30
CA ALA A 224 1.78 -10.16 -2.22
C ALA A 224 0.39 -10.10 -2.88
N SER A 225 -0.18 -8.90 -3.06
CA SER A 225 -1.58 -8.74 -3.50
C SER A 225 -1.72 -8.19 -4.92
N HIS A 226 -0.82 -7.33 -5.40
CA HIS A 226 -1.03 -6.54 -6.61
C HIS A 226 -1.35 -7.37 -7.86
N LYS A 227 -0.63 -8.48 -8.11
CA LYS A 227 -0.90 -9.37 -9.26
C LYS A 227 -2.32 -9.94 -9.22
N ASN A 228 -2.70 -10.53 -8.09
CA ASN A 228 -4.02 -11.14 -7.91
C ASN A 228 -5.15 -10.11 -8.01
N LEU A 229 -4.93 -8.91 -7.46
CA LEU A 229 -5.89 -7.81 -7.57
C LEU A 229 -6.02 -7.30 -9.01
N ASN A 230 -4.92 -7.18 -9.75
CA ASN A 230 -4.96 -6.83 -11.17
C ASN A 230 -5.73 -7.89 -11.99
N VAL A 231 -5.52 -9.18 -11.73
CA VAL A 231 -6.28 -10.27 -12.37
C VAL A 231 -7.77 -10.15 -12.06
N GLN A 232 -8.13 -9.89 -10.80
CA GLN A 232 -9.53 -9.69 -10.42
C GLN A 232 -10.15 -8.46 -11.09
N LEU A 233 -9.39 -7.38 -11.27
CA LEU A 233 -9.86 -6.19 -11.97
C LEU A 233 -10.11 -6.47 -13.45
N MET A 234 -9.16 -7.10 -14.13
CA MET A 234 -9.32 -7.49 -15.53
C MET A 234 -10.52 -8.41 -15.73
N ASN A 235 -10.74 -9.36 -14.82
CA ASN A 235 -11.88 -10.27 -14.91
C ASN A 235 -13.20 -9.56 -14.55
N GLY A 236 -13.21 -8.75 -13.50
CA GLY A 236 -14.41 -8.03 -13.04
C GLY A 236 -14.92 -6.98 -14.04
N LEU A 237 -14.04 -6.43 -14.88
CA LEU A 237 -14.39 -5.51 -15.95
C LEU A 237 -14.80 -6.20 -17.25
N LYS A 238 -14.47 -7.49 -17.45
CA LYS A 238 -14.94 -8.27 -18.61
C LYS A 238 -16.40 -8.72 -18.50
N TYR A 239 -16.97 -8.73 -17.30
CA TYR A 239 -18.31 -9.25 -17.01
C TYR A 239 -19.30 -8.18 -16.49
N ASN A 240 -18.98 -6.89 -16.66
CA ASN A 240 -19.88 -5.75 -16.43
C ASN A 240 -19.80 -4.78 -17.61
#